data_AF-A0AAW0FIQ7-F1
#
_entry.id   AF-A0AAW0FIQ7-F1
#
_cell.length_a   1.000
_cell.length_b   1.000
_cell.length_c   1.000
_cell.angle_alpha   90.00
_cell.angle_beta   90.00
_cell.angle_gamma   90.00
#
_symmetry.space_group_name_H-M   'P 1'
#
loop_
_entity.id
_entity.type
_entity.pdbx_description
1 polymer ?
#
loop_
_entity_poly.entity_id
_entity_poly.type
_entity_poly.pdbx_seq_one_letter_code
_entity_poly.pdbx_strand_id
1 'polypeptide(L)'
;MQDWVESVNRLKSLLPQDVQETLDKHEAAGTVEDPEYQAAADKYNEQFTCRLTPLPEGFVEDNEWMANNSTVYHTMNGPTEFFITGSIKTFDVVSDLHGINVPTLLTNGKWDGAQDTVVKKFFWNIPKVKWVQFAEASHTPHYEETRRYMDTVGTFLTEM
;
A
#
# COMPACT_ATOMS: atom_id res chain seq x y z
N MET A 1 -9.39 -1.66 -7.51
CA MET A 1 -8.02 -2.11 -7.83
C MET A 1 -7.40 -1.48 -9.07
N GLN A 2 -8.17 -1.01 -10.07
CA GLN A 2 -7.58 -0.31 -11.22
C GLN A 2 -6.77 0.93 -10.81
N ASP A 3 -7.32 1.81 -9.95
CA ASP A 3 -6.60 3.00 -9.48
C ASP A 3 -5.38 2.65 -8.63
N TRP A 4 -5.43 1.54 -7.89
CA TRP A 4 -4.30 1.03 -7.12
C TRP A 4 -3.16 0.64 -8.07
N VAL A 5 -3.46 -0.16 -9.09
CA VAL A 5 -2.48 -0.60 -10.10
C VAL A 5 -1.88 0.60 -10.85
N GLU A 6 -2.69 1.61 -11.19
CA GLU A 6 -2.17 2.85 -11.79
C GLU A 6 -1.22 3.59 -10.83
N SER A 7 -1.61 3.70 -9.56
CA SER A 7 -0.86 4.39 -8.52
C SER A 7 0.51 3.73 -8.26
N VAL A 8 0.53 2.42 -8.02
CA VAL A 8 1.77 1.68 -7.76
C VAL A 8 2.71 1.65 -8.97
N ASN A 9 2.17 1.57 -10.20
CA ASN A 9 2.98 1.69 -11.41
C ASN A 9 3.60 3.08 -11.59
N ARG A 10 2.87 4.13 -11.19
CA ARG A 10 3.43 5.48 -11.15
C ARG A 10 4.56 5.60 -10.13
N LEU A 11 4.47 4.95 -8.98
CA LEU A 11 5.57 4.94 -7.99
C LEU A 11 6.75 4.09 -8.49
N LYS A 12 6.49 2.96 -9.14
CA LYS A 12 7.52 2.12 -9.77
C LYS A 12 8.37 2.94 -10.75
N SER A 13 7.76 3.84 -11.53
CA SER A 13 8.50 4.69 -12.49
C SER A 13 9.42 5.75 -11.85
N LEU A 14 9.35 5.93 -10.53
CA LEU A 14 10.27 6.81 -9.78
C LEU A 14 11.53 6.09 -9.29
N LEU A 15 11.60 4.75 -9.40
CA LEU A 15 12.77 3.97 -9.04
C LEU A 15 13.90 4.13 -10.07
N PRO A 16 15.14 3.73 -9.76
CA PRO A 16 16.20 3.62 -10.76
C PRO A 16 15.78 2.76 -11.95
N GLN A 17 16.22 3.13 -13.16
CA GLN A 17 15.81 2.49 -14.42
C GLN A 17 16.11 0.97 -14.44
N ASP A 18 17.25 0.57 -13.90
CA ASP A 18 17.67 -0.83 -13.78
C ASP A 18 16.73 -1.63 -12.86
N VAL A 19 16.26 -1.03 -11.77
CA VAL A 19 15.26 -1.66 -10.89
C VAL A 19 13.93 -1.84 -11.62
N GLN A 20 13.47 -0.82 -12.36
CA GLN A 20 12.23 -0.90 -13.15
C GLN A 20 12.29 -2.02 -14.18
N GLU A 21 13.37 -2.07 -14.97
CA GLU A 21 13.57 -3.07 -16.02
C GLU A 21 13.61 -4.49 -15.46
N THR A 22 14.27 -4.68 -14.30
CA THR A 22 14.29 -5.96 -13.60
C THR A 22 12.89 -6.39 -13.16
N LEU A 23 12.11 -5.49 -12.55
CA LEU A 23 10.74 -5.80 -12.15
C LEU A 23 9.89 -6.21 -13.36
N ASP A 24 9.90 -5.40 -14.43
CA ASP A 24 9.10 -5.63 -15.64
C ASP A 24 9.48 -6.94 -16.35
N LYS A 25 10.79 -7.24 -16.45
CA LYS A 25 11.30 -8.48 -17.04
C LYS A 25 10.75 -9.70 -16.33
N HIS A 26 10.84 -9.74 -15.00
CA HIS A 26 10.44 -10.90 -14.21
C HIS A 26 8.91 -11.03 -14.10
N GLU A 27 8.18 -9.91 -14.04
CA GLU A 27 6.72 -9.88 -14.11
C GLU A 27 6.21 -10.46 -15.44
N ALA A 28 6.82 -10.07 -16.57
CA ALA A 28 6.45 -10.59 -17.89
C ALA A 28 6.83 -12.07 -18.08
N ALA A 29 7.95 -12.51 -17.49
CA ALA A 29 8.42 -13.89 -17.56
C ALA A 29 7.74 -14.82 -16.55
N GLY A 30 7.01 -14.28 -15.56
CA GLY A 30 6.45 -15.04 -14.44
C GLY A 30 7.50 -15.57 -13.46
N THR A 31 8.70 -15.00 -13.45
CA THR A 31 9.86 -15.41 -12.62
C THR A 31 9.99 -14.53 -11.37
N VAL A 32 8.85 -14.29 -10.70
CA VAL A 32 8.75 -13.41 -9.52
C VAL A 32 9.36 -14.01 -8.25
N GLU A 33 9.68 -15.30 -8.23
CA GLU A 33 10.43 -15.93 -7.13
C GLU A 33 11.96 -15.81 -7.30
N ASP A 34 12.42 -15.23 -8.41
CA ASP A 34 13.86 -15.07 -8.65
C ASP A 34 14.48 -14.06 -7.65
N PRO A 35 15.66 -14.36 -7.07
CA PRO A 35 16.34 -13.43 -6.17
C PRO A 35 16.59 -12.03 -6.76
N GLU A 36 16.78 -11.92 -8.08
CA GLU A 36 16.93 -10.65 -8.78
C GLU A 36 15.64 -9.81 -8.68
N TYR A 37 14.48 -10.45 -8.84
CA TYR A 37 13.19 -9.79 -8.67
C TYR A 37 12.93 -9.40 -7.22
N GLN A 38 13.21 -10.30 -6.26
CA GLN A 38 13.00 -10.02 -4.84
C GLN A 38 13.85 -8.82 -4.38
N ALA A 39 15.12 -8.75 -4.79
CA ALA A 39 15.99 -7.61 -4.49
C ALA A 39 15.47 -6.29 -5.11
N ALA A 40 14.90 -6.34 -6.32
CA ALA A 40 14.29 -5.18 -6.95
C ALA A 40 12.98 -4.77 -6.27
N ALA A 41 12.17 -5.74 -5.84
CA ALA A 41 10.94 -5.52 -5.08
C ALA A 41 11.22 -4.91 -3.72
N ASP A 42 12.30 -5.31 -3.06
CA ASP A 42 12.76 -4.71 -1.81
C ASP A 42 13.07 -3.21 -1.99
N LYS A 43 13.64 -2.80 -3.13
CA LYS A 43 13.85 -1.38 -3.44
C LYS A 43 12.56 -0.59 -3.61
N TYR A 44 11.51 -1.22 -4.13
CA TYR A 44 10.18 -0.63 -4.12
C TYR A 44 9.66 -0.49 -2.68
N ASN A 45 9.74 -1.57 -1.89
CA ASN A 45 9.22 -1.61 -0.52
C ASN A 45 9.91 -0.61 0.42
N GLU A 46 11.22 -0.46 0.31
CA GLU A 46 12.04 0.53 1.05
C GLU A 46 11.55 1.97 0.83
N GLN A 47 10.95 2.28 -0.31
CA GLN A 47 10.49 3.63 -0.64
C GLN A 47 9.01 3.84 -0.38
N PHE A 48 8.19 2.83 -0.67
CA PHE A 48 6.75 3.01 -0.82
C PHE A 48 5.89 2.11 0.09
N THR A 49 6.50 1.21 0.86
CA THR A 49 5.80 0.33 1.82
C THR A 49 6.18 0.66 3.27
N CYS A 50 7.47 0.64 3.60
CA CYS A 50 7.98 1.08 4.88
C CYS A 50 9.38 1.68 4.72
N ARG A 51 9.52 2.95 5.09
CA ARG A 51 10.75 3.73 4.88
C ARG A 51 11.72 3.69 6.06
N LEU A 52 11.39 2.95 7.11
CA LEU A 52 12.23 2.82 8.29
C LEU A 52 13.36 1.82 8.05
N THR A 53 14.56 2.16 8.51
CA THR A 53 15.72 1.25 8.52
C THR A 53 16.42 1.40 9.88
N PRO A 54 16.49 0.34 10.70
CA PRO A 54 15.94 -1.01 10.47
C PRO A 54 14.40 -1.02 10.42
N LEU A 55 13.82 -2.09 9.85
CA LEU A 55 12.37 -2.31 9.87
C LEU A 55 11.88 -2.51 11.32
N PRO A 56 10.66 -2.07 11.66
CA PRO A 56 10.04 -2.36 12.94
C PRO A 56 9.90 -3.86 13.20
N GLU A 57 10.00 -4.30 14.45
CA GLU A 57 9.91 -5.71 14.85
C GLU A 57 8.62 -6.38 14.35
N GLY A 58 7.46 -5.73 14.53
CA GLY A 58 6.18 -6.27 14.04
C GLY A 58 6.13 -6.41 12.51
N PHE A 59 6.80 -5.53 11.76
CA PHE A 59 6.89 -5.64 10.31
C PHE A 59 7.76 -6.83 9.89
N VAL A 60 8.85 -7.09 10.63
CA VAL A 60 9.69 -8.27 10.41
C VAL A 60 8.92 -9.55 10.71
N GLU A 61 8.17 -9.59 11.82
CA GLU A 61 7.31 -10.72 12.18
C GLU A 61 6.25 -10.99 11.10
N ASP A 62 5.58 -9.96 10.58
CA ASP A 62 4.61 -10.09 9.49
C ASP A 62 5.24 -10.70 8.22
N ASN A 63 6.46 -10.27 7.86
CA ASN A 63 7.20 -10.84 6.74
C ASN A 63 7.57 -12.31 6.95
N GLU A 64 7.95 -12.70 8.18
CA GLU A 64 8.24 -14.09 8.53
C GLU A 64 7.00 -14.98 8.39
N TRP A 65 5.84 -14.51 8.86
CA TRP A 65 4.57 -15.21 8.69
C TRP A 65 4.18 -15.36 7.22
N MET A 66 4.37 -14.30 6.44
CA MET A 66 4.14 -14.32 5.00
C MET A 66 5.04 -15.31 4.27
N ALA A 67 6.33 -15.39 4.62
CA ALA A 67 7.26 -16.38 4.08
C ALA A 67 6.90 -17.81 4.48
N ASN A 68 6.37 -18.00 5.69
CA ASN A 68 5.92 -19.31 6.16
C ASN A 68 4.63 -19.78 5.46
N ASN A 69 3.67 -18.89 5.20
CA ASN A 69 2.46 -19.23 4.47
C ASN A 69 1.81 -18.02 3.76
N SER A 70 2.10 -17.89 2.46
CA SER A 70 1.55 -16.84 1.61
C SER A 70 0.28 -17.24 0.85
N THR A 71 -0.37 -18.37 1.19
CA THR A 71 -1.48 -18.94 0.40
C THR A 71 -2.58 -17.92 0.10
N VAL A 72 -3.06 -17.21 1.13
CA VAL A 72 -4.14 -16.23 0.97
C VAL A 72 -3.66 -15.04 0.15
N TYR A 73 -2.49 -14.50 0.47
CA TYR A 73 -1.95 -13.32 -0.20
C TYR A 73 -1.67 -13.58 -1.69
N HIS A 74 -0.99 -14.68 -2.04
CA HIS A 74 -0.74 -15.04 -3.44
C HIS A 74 -2.04 -15.32 -4.21
N THR A 75 -3.03 -15.94 -3.56
CA THR A 75 -4.32 -16.24 -4.21
C THR A 75 -5.13 -14.96 -4.47
N MET A 76 -5.20 -14.06 -3.49
CA MET A 76 -6.03 -12.87 -3.55
C MET A 76 -5.32 -11.73 -4.24
N ASN A 77 -4.14 -11.37 -3.77
CA ASN A 77 -3.38 -10.22 -4.23
C ASN A 77 -2.48 -10.58 -5.42
N GLY A 78 -1.54 -11.48 -5.20
CA GLY A 78 -0.43 -11.76 -6.12
C GLY A 78 0.90 -11.82 -5.35
N PRO A 79 2.05 -11.84 -6.05
CA PRO A 79 3.35 -12.00 -5.41
C PRO A 79 3.86 -10.74 -4.70
N THR A 80 3.40 -9.54 -5.08
CA THR A 80 3.85 -8.26 -4.49
C THR A 80 2.73 -7.23 -4.44
N GLU A 81 2.89 -6.20 -3.60
CA GLU A 81 1.95 -5.07 -3.43
C GLU A 81 1.64 -4.30 -4.72
N PHE A 82 2.55 -4.35 -5.69
CA PHE A 82 2.47 -3.61 -6.95
C PHE A 82 2.20 -4.50 -8.17
N PHE A 83 2.18 -5.83 -8.01
CA PHE A 83 1.87 -6.78 -9.09
C PHE A 83 0.63 -7.62 -8.77
N ILE A 84 -0.55 -6.99 -8.92
CA ILE A 84 -1.84 -7.57 -8.53
C ILE A 84 -2.39 -8.51 -9.63
N THR A 85 -2.18 -9.81 -9.45
CA THR A 85 -2.58 -10.85 -10.42
C THR A 85 -3.67 -11.79 -9.90
N GLY A 86 -3.93 -11.77 -8.59
CA GLY A 86 -4.87 -12.64 -7.89
C GLY A 86 -6.35 -12.26 -8.06
N SER A 87 -7.21 -12.86 -7.25
CA SER A 87 -8.66 -12.73 -7.36
C SER A 87 -9.20 -11.31 -7.11
N ILE A 88 -8.50 -10.46 -6.35
CA ILE A 88 -8.96 -9.10 -6.07
C ILE A 88 -8.64 -8.10 -7.18
N LYS A 89 -7.95 -8.48 -8.26
CA LYS A 89 -7.51 -7.54 -9.32
C LYS A 89 -8.62 -6.71 -9.97
N THR A 90 -9.87 -7.17 -9.93
CA THR A 90 -11.05 -6.43 -10.43
C THR A 90 -11.95 -5.89 -9.32
N PHE A 91 -11.56 -6.02 -8.06
CA PHE A 91 -12.34 -5.56 -6.92
C PHE A 91 -12.48 -4.02 -6.97
N ASP A 92 -13.71 -3.56 -6.77
CA ASP A 92 -14.10 -2.16 -6.71
C ASP A 92 -15.29 -2.02 -5.76
N VAL A 93 -15.26 -0.99 -4.92
CA VAL A 93 -16.30 -0.65 -3.95
C VAL A 93 -16.78 0.79 -4.10
N VAL A 94 -16.25 1.55 -5.06
CA VAL A 94 -16.48 3.00 -5.18
C VAL A 94 -17.97 3.32 -5.31
N SER A 95 -18.72 2.49 -6.05
CA SER A 95 -20.18 2.64 -6.21
C SER A 95 -20.95 2.53 -4.90
N ASP A 96 -20.41 1.82 -3.91
CA ASP A 96 -21.14 1.45 -2.69
C ASP A 96 -20.80 2.37 -1.50
N LEU A 97 -19.76 3.22 -1.65
CA LEU A 97 -19.25 4.09 -0.59
C LEU A 97 -20.28 5.08 -0.04
N HIS A 98 -21.26 5.47 -0.86
CA HIS A 98 -22.37 6.32 -0.43
C HIS A 98 -23.24 5.69 0.68
N GLY A 99 -23.16 4.36 0.86
CA GLY A 99 -23.83 3.64 1.94
C GLY A 99 -23.18 3.80 3.31
N ILE A 100 -21.97 4.35 3.40
CA ILE A 100 -21.23 4.56 4.66
C ILE A 100 -21.78 5.81 5.36
N ASN A 101 -22.57 5.61 6.42
CA ASN A 101 -23.28 6.68 7.14
C ASN A 101 -22.65 7.09 8.49
N VAL A 102 -21.56 6.41 8.88
CA VAL A 102 -20.79 6.69 10.09
C VAL A 102 -19.62 7.65 9.80
N PRO A 103 -19.16 8.43 10.79
CA PRO A 103 -17.94 9.22 10.63
C PRO A 103 -16.76 8.32 10.22
N THR A 104 -16.04 8.73 9.19
CA THR A 104 -14.95 7.96 8.59
C THR A 104 -13.66 8.79 8.55
N LEU A 105 -12.54 8.17 8.88
CA LEU A 105 -11.21 8.75 8.74
C LEU A 105 -10.47 7.98 7.65
N LEU A 106 -10.01 8.69 6.62
CA LEU A 106 -9.08 8.20 5.64
C LEU A 106 -7.67 8.64 6.03
N THR A 107 -6.72 7.71 5.97
CA THR A 107 -5.30 7.97 6.20
C THR A 107 -4.49 7.37 5.05
N ASN A 108 -3.45 8.08 4.63
CA ASN A 108 -2.41 7.55 3.75
C ASN A 108 -1.10 8.34 3.94
N GLY A 109 0.02 7.73 3.58
CA GLY A 109 1.29 8.45 3.46
C GLY A 109 1.44 9.21 2.14
N LYS A 110 2.35 10.18 2.10
CA LYS A 110 2.75 10.86 0.87
C LYS A 110 3.38 9.89 -0.14
N TRP A 111 4.12 8.90 0.36
CA TRP A 111 4.84 7.91 -0.44
C TRP A 111 4.10 6.57 -0.54
N ASP A 112 2.82 6.54 -0.18
CA ASP A 112 1.99 5.33 -0.10
C ASP A 112 1.54 4.84 -1.48
N GLY A 113 1.44 3.53 -1.70
CA GLY A 113 0.74 2.96 -2.86
C GLY A 113 -0.71 3.46 -3.01
N ALA A 114 -1.37 3.81 -1.90
CA ALA A 114 -2.65 4.52 -1.86
C ALA A 114 -2.47 6.03 -2.14
N GLN A 115 -2.00 6.41 -3.33
CA GLN A 115 -1.90 7.81 -3.72
C GLN A 115 -3.29 8.46 -3.83
N ASP A 116 -3.30 9.78 -4.01
CA ASP A 116 -4.48 10.61 -4.23
C ASP A 116 -5.50 10.02 -5.22
N THR A 117 -5.04 9.39 -6.30
CA THR A 117 -5.92 8.77 -7.32
C THR A 117 -6.80 7.67 -6.73
N VAL A 118 -6.29 6.96 -5.72
CA VAL A 118 -7.01 5.92 -4.98
C VAL A 118 -7.91 6.57 -3.92
N VAL A 119 -7.34 7.39 -3.03
CA VAL A 119 -8.02 7.86 -1.82
C VAL A 119 -9.07 8.93 -2.11
N LYS A 120 -8.91 9.76 -3.16
CA LYS A 120 -9.88 10.81 -3.52
C LYS A 120 -11.27 10.23 -3.79
N LYS A 121 -11.38 9.03 -4.37
CA LYS A 121 -12.68 8.40 -4.61
C LYS A 121 -13.40 8.06 -3.31
N PHE A 122 -12.67 7.67 -2.27
CA PHE A 122 -13.23 7.50 -0.93
C PHE A 122 -13.68 8.82 -0.34
N PHE A 123 -12.84 9.85 -0.42
CA PHE A 123 -13.17 11.17 0.12
C PHE A 123 -14.42 11.80 -0.53
N TRP A 124 -14.59 11.63 -1.85
CA TRP A 124 -15.74 12.23 -2.55
C TRP A 124 -17.04 11.45 -2.41
N ASN A 125 -17.00 10.15 -2.16
CA ASN A 125 -18.20 9.31 -2.13
C ASN A 125 -18.66 8.92 -0.72
N ILE A 126 -17.88 9.17 0.33
CA ILE A 126 -18.30 8.96 1.72
C ILE A 126 -18.86 10.29 2.28
N PRO A 127 -20.13 10.35 2.72
CA PRO A 127 -20.76 11.60 3.16
C PRO A 127 -20.10 12.28 4.37
N LYS A 128 -19.57 11.50 5.32
CA LYS A 128 -19.00 12.00 6.59
C LYS A 128 -17.55 11.55 6.72
N VAL A 129 -16.67 12.22 5.99
CA VAL A 129 -15.27 11.80 5.90
C VAL A 129 -14.30 12.93 6.21
N LYS A 130 -13.27 12.60 6.99
CA LYS A 130 -12.04 13.38 7.14
C LYS A 130 -10.91 12.62 6.46
N TRP A 131 -10.00 13.34 5.80
CA TRP A 131 -8.82 12.74 5.18
C TRP A 131 -7.56 13.42 5.72
N VAL A 132 -6.62 12.61 6.22
CA VAL A 132 -5.31 13.05 6.71
C VAL A 132 -4.22 12.34 5.93
N GLN A 133 -3.34 13.11 5.30
CA GLN A 133 -2.13 12.61 4.67
C GLN A 133 -0.90 12.87 5.55
N PHE A 134 -0.09 11.83 5.74
CA PHE A 134 1.16 11.83 6.50
C PHE A 134 2.31 12.20 5.55
N ALA A 135 3.02 13.29 5.86
CA ALA A 135 3.90 13.96 4.89
C ALA A 135 5.24 13.22 4.68
N GLU A 136 5.67 12.47 5.68
CA GLU A 136 6.95 11.76 5.72
C GLU A 136 6.76 10.23 5.60
N ALA A 137 5.53 9.73 5.68
CA ALA A 137 5.20 8.32 5.63
C ALA A 137 4.92 7.76 4.22
N SER A 138 5.02 6.44 4.11
CA SER A 138 4.57 5.59 3.01
C SER A 138 3.32 4.80 3.41
N HIS A 139 3.29 3.47 3.20
CA HIS A 139 2.14 2.62 3.48
C HIS A 139 1.96 2.29 4.98
N THR A 140 2.95 2.62 5.81
CA THR A 140 2.96 2.28 7.25
C THR A 140 3.11 3.51 8.14
N PRO A 141 2.21 4.52 8.04
CA PRO A 141 2.31 5.77 8.80
C PRO A 141 2.25 5.58 10.32
N HIS A 142 1.68 4.46 10.79
CA HIS A 142 1.65 4.09 12.20
C HIS A 142 3.04 3.75 12.76
N TYR A 143 3.97 3.30 11.92
CA TYR A 143 5.39 3.15 12.26
C TYR A 143 6.19 4.40 11.91
N GLU A 144 5.98 4.98 10.72
CA GLU A 144 6.85 6.02 10.17
C GLU A 144 6.62 7.41 10.80
N GLU A 145 5.38 7.72 11.18
CA GLU A 145 5.00 8.96 11.87
C GLU A 145 4.18 8.64 13.15
N THR A 146 4.61 7.64 13.94
CA THR A 146 3.83 7.04 15.04
C THR A 146 3.12 8.06 15.93
N ARG A 147 3.81 9.07 16.45
CA ARG A 147 3.18 10.06 17.33
C ARG A 147 2.03 10.77 16.63
N ARG A 148 2.26 11.28 15.43
CA ARG A 148 1.23 11.99 14.65
C ARG A 148 0.08 11.06 14.26
N TYR A 149 0.39 9.81 13.92
CA TYR A 149 -0.63 8.81 13.61
C TYR A 149 -1.53 8.53 14.81
N MET A 150 -0.93 8.27 15.97
CA MET A 150 -1.66 8.02 17.21
C MET A 150 -2.46 9.23 17.68
N ASP A 151 -1.91 10.45 17.57
CA ASP A 151 -2.65 11.68 17.85
C ASP A 151 -3.84 11.84 16.89
N THR A 152 -3.63 11.63 15.58
CA THR A 152 -4.70 11.74 14.57
C THR A 152 -5.84 10.76 14.82
N VAL A 153 -5.51 9.49 15.03
CA VAL A 153 -6.51 8.44 15.31
C VAL A 153 -7.15 8.67 16.67
N GLY A 154 -6.37 9.01 17.70
CA GLY A 154 -6.87 9.28 19.05
C GLY A 154 -7.84 10.46 19.10
N THR A 155 -7.53 11.55 18.40
CA THR A 155 -8.45 12.68 18.23
C THR A 155 -9.72 12.24 17.51
N PHE A 156 -9.60 11.51 16.40
CA PHE A 156 -10.77 11.02 15.67
C PHE A 156 -11.68 10.12 16.52
N LEU A 157 -11.11 9.26 17.38
CA LEU A 157 -11.87 8.36 18.25
C LEU A 157 -12.51 9.07 19.45
N THR A 158 -11.96 10.20 19.91
CA THR A 158 -12.45 10.92 21.10
C THR A 158 -13.34 12.12 20.77
N GLU A 159 -13.30 12.64 19.55
CA GLU A 159 -14.13 13.76 19.08
C GLU A 159 -15.47 13.34 18.43
N MET A 160 -15.83 12.05 18.48
CA MET A 160 -17.13 11.54 17.98
C MET A 160 -18.25 11.61 19.00
#